data_AF-A0A355BK32-F1
#
_entry.id   AF-A0A355BK32-F1
#
_cell.length_a   1.000
_cell.length_b   1.000
_cell.length_c   1.000
_cell.angle_alpha   90.00
_cell.angle_beta   90.00
_cell.angle_gamma   90.00
#
_symmetry.space_group_name_H-M   'P 1'
#
loop_
_entity.id
_entity.type
_entity.pdbx_description
1 polymer ?
#
loop_
_entity_poly.entity_id
_entity_poly.type
_entity_poly.pdbx_seq_one_letter_code
_entity_poly.pdbx_strand_id
1 'polypeptide(L)'
;VEQLTRWPEIHEVVPVGSQGIRKELNELARAYQLEFCSRLPANFVWEQSAGPATCILAVGELGLEERLMTLGQPVTWLGHWQ
;
A
#
# COMPACT_ATOMS: atom_id res chain seq x y z
N VAL A 1 -7.59 1.67 9.44
CA VAL A 1 -7.37 2.95 8.73
C VAL A 1 -7.05 4.08 9.70
N GLU A 2 -7.94 4.39 10.65
CA GLU A 2 -7.81 5.55 11.56
C GLU A 2 -6.51 5.59 12.38
N GLN A 3 -5.91 4.43 12.69
CA GLN A 3 -4.64 4.37 13.42
C GLN A 3 -3.44 4.77 12.57
N LEU A 4 -3.42 4.41 11.28
CA LEU A 4 -2.30 4.71 10.37
C LEU A 4 -2.24 6.18 9.99
N THR A 5 -3.41 6.82 9.82
CA THR A 5 -3.50 8.26 9.49
C THR A 5 -3.02 9.18 10.61
N ARG A 6 -2.68 8.64 11.79
CA ARG A 6 -2.10 9.39 12.92
C ARG A 6 -0.58 9.26 13.01
N TRP A 7 0.04 8.44 12.15
CA TRP A 7 1.48 8.23 12.15
C TRP A 7 2.11 9.25 11.20
N PRO A 8 2.99 10.15 11.68
CA PRO A 8 3.59 11.19 10.84
C PRO A 8 4.41 10.62 9.67
N GLU A 9 4.88 9.38 9.80
CA GLU A 9 5.66 8.68 8.79
C GLU A 9 4.79 8.07 7.69
N ILE A 10 3.46 8.07 7.83
CA ILE A 10 2.51 7.63 6.82
C ILE A 10 2.01 8.86 6.05
N HIS A 11 2.33 8.92 4.77
CA HIS A 11 1.97 10.04 3.89
C HIS A 11 0.60 9.85 3.25
N GLU A 12 0.23 8.60 2.95
CA GLU A 12 -0.99 8.28 2.22
C GLU A 12 -1.58 6.96 2.70
N VAL A 13 -2.91 6.88 2.76
CA VAL A 13 -3.64 5.63 2.94
C VAL A 13 -4.78 5.57 1.93
N VAL A 14 -4.74 4.58 1.03
CA VAL A 14 -5.73 4.41 -0.03
C VAL A 14 -6.47 3.08 0.18
N PRO A 15 -7.82 3.09 0.26
CA PRO A 15 -8.58 1.84 0.29
C PRO A 15 -8.50 1.13 -1.05
N VAL A 16 -8.30 -0.18 -1.04
CA VAL A 16 -8.29 -0.96 -2.29
C VAL A 16 -9.73 -1.21 -2.74
N GLY A 17 -10.08 -0.67 -3.90
CA GLY A 17 -11.38 -0.85 -4.53
C GLY A 17 -11.52 -2.17 -5.29
N SER A 18 -12.69 -2.36 -5.90
CA SER A 18 -13.03 -3.56 -6.70
C SER A 18 -12.11 -3.82 -7.90
N GLN A 19 -11.35 -2.80 -8.31
CA GLN A 19 -10.41 -2.85 -9.43
C GLN A 19 -8.98 -3.24 -8.99
N GLY A 20 -8.77 -3.49 -7.70
CA GLY A 20 -7.57 -4.11 -7.15
C GLY A 20 -6.39 -3.16 -6.94
N ILE A 21 -5.31 -3.73 -6.38
CA ILE A 21 -4.11 -3.00 -5.93
C ILE A 21 -3.45 -2.24 -7.07
N ARG A 22 -3.33 -2.85 -8.26
CA ARG A 22 -2.62 -2.23 -9.39
C ARG A 22 -3.26 -0.91 -9.83
N LYS A 23 -4.58 -0.83 -9.84
CA LYS A 23 -5.26 0.40 -10.26
C LYS A 23 -4.97 1.54 -9.29
N GLU A 24 -5.22 1.31 -8.00
CA GLU A 24 -5.02 2.33 -6.98
C GLU A 24 -3.56 2.80 -6.93
N LEU A 25 -2.62 1.86 -7.08
CA LEU A 25 -1.19 2.15 -7.14
C LEU A 25 -0.81 2.99 -8.38
N ASN A 26 -1.38 2.69 -9.55
CA ASN A 26 -1.17 3.47 -10.76
C ASN A 26 -1.80 4.87 -10.67
N GLU A 27 -2.96 4.98 -10.03
CA GLU A 27 -3.62 6.26 -9.79
C GLU A 27 -2.78 7.13 -8.84
N LEU A 28 -2.19 6.53 -7.81
CA LEU A 28 -1.26 7.20 -6.91
C LEU A 28 0.02 7.66 -7.63
N ALA A 29 0.65 6.76 -8.39
CA ALA A 29 1.83 7.07 -9.21
C ALA A 29 1.57 8.27 -10.13
N ARG A 30 0.41 8.27 -10.81
CA ARG A 30 -0.01 9.35 -11.70
C ARG A 30 -0.27 10.66 -10.96
N ALA A 31 -0.90 10.62 -9.79
CA ALA A 31 -1.22 11.81 -9.00
C ALA A 31 0.06 12.54 -8.54
N TYR A 32 1.10 11.78 -8.18
CA TYR A 32 2.38 12.33 -7.71
C TYR A 32 3.47 12.42 -8.77
N GLN A 33 3.19 12.00 -10.01
CA GLN A 33 4.18 11.95 -11.10
C GLN A 33 5.42 11.11 -10.75
N LEU A 34 5.21 9.99 -10.07
CA LEU A 34 6.26 9.07 -9.62
C LEU A 34 6.21 7.75 -10.40
N GLU A 35 7.34 7.05 -10.42
CA GLU A 35 7.40 5.68 -10.93
C GLU A 35 7.45 4.68 -9.77
N PHE A 36 6.75 3.55 -9.91
CA PHE A 36 6.72 2.51 -8.88
C PHE A 36 7.66 1.36 -9.22
N CYS A 37 8.62 1.10 -8.33
CA CYS A 37 9.49 -0.06 -8.40
C CYS A 37 8.96 -1.20 -7.52
N SER A 38 8.38 -2.22 -8.14
CA SER A 38 7.90 -3.41 -7.41
C SER A 38 9.05 -4.27 -6.90
N ARG A 39 8.95 -4.75 -5.65
CA ARG A 39 9.85 -5.77 -5.08
C ARG A 39 9.19 -7.14 -4.90
N LEU A 40 7.97 -7.30 -5.39
CA LEU A 40 7.19 -8.51 -5.18
C LEU A 40 7.61 -9.64 -6.11
N PRO A 41 7.49 -10.91 -5.66
CA PRO A 41 7.72 -12.06 -6.52
C PRO A 41 6.65 -12.11 -7.63
N ALA A 42 7.01 -12.73 -8.76
CA ALA A 42 6.18 -12.77 -9.98
C ALA A 42 4.78 -13.40 -9.77
N ASN A 43 4.59 -14.16 -8.68
CA ASN A 43 3.32 -14.78 -8.31
C ASN A 43 2.43 -13.91 -7.41
N PHE A 44 2.82 -12.68 -7.09
CA PHE A 44 1.93 -11.75 -6.38
C PHE A 44 0.75 -11.36 -7.27
N VAL A 45 -0.47 -11.56 -6.75
CA VAL A 45 -1.70 -11.29 -7.49
C VAL A 45 -2.08 -9.83 -7.29
N TRP A 46 -1.66 -8.98 -8.22
CA TRP A 46 -1.94 -7.53 -8.19
C TRP A 46 -3.40 -7.19 -8.44
N GLU A 47 -4.07 -8.05 -9.22
CA GLU A 47 -5.46 -7.97 -9.61
C GLU A 47 -6.38 -8.61 -8.58
N GLN A 48 -5.87 -8.93 -7.38
CA GLN A 48 -6.69 -9.51 -6.33
C GLN A 48 -7.79 -8.50 -5.99
N SER A 49 -9.02 -8.85 -6.35
CA SER A 49 -10.21 -8.20 -5.82
C SER A 49 -10.31 -8.60 -4.36
N ALA A 50 -9.66 -7.83 -3.50
CA ALA A 50 -10.13 -7.71 -2.14
C ALA A 50 -11.57 -7.21 -2.27
N GLY A 51 -12.55 -8.01 -1.85
CA GLY A 51 -13.91 -7.49 -1.67
C GLY A 51 -13.83 -6.16 -0.92
N PRO A 52 -14.69 -5.19 -1.25
CA PRO A 52 -14.57 -3.81 -0.76
C PRO A 52 -14.32 -3.83 0.76
N ALA A 53 -13.21 -3.22 1.19
CA ALA A 53 -12.80 -3.02 2.58
C ALA A 53 -11.97 -4.10 3.31
N THR A 54 -11.32 -5.06 2.64
CA THR A 54 -10.43 -6.04 3.34
C THR A 54 -8.94 -5.68 3.36
N CYS A 55 -8.46 -4.78 2.48
CA CYS A 55 -7.08 -4.30 2.50
C CYS A 55 -6.96 -2.82 2.13
N ILE A 56 -5.82 -2.23 2.50
CA ILE A 56 -5.45 -0.85 2.23
C ILE A 56 -4.03 -0.79 1.71
N LEU A 57 -3.75 0.22 0.89
CA LEU A 57 -2.40 0.65 0.56
C LEU A 57 -2.00 1.77 1.52
N ALA A 58 -0.79 1.69 2.05
CA ALA A 58 -0.20 2.77 2.82
C ALA A 58 1.15 3.13 2.21
N VAL A 59 1.42 4.42 2.09
CA VAL A 59 2.72 4.96 1.70
C VAL A 59 3.32 5.66 2.89
N GLY A 60 4.58 5.39 3.18
CA GLY A 60 5.29 6.02 4.27
C GLY A 60 6.80 5.91 4.16
N GLU A 61 7.48 6.43 5.17
CA GLU A 61 8.93 6.37 5.28
C GLU A 61 9.44 4.92 5.45
N LEU A 62 10.71 4.71 5.07
CA LEU A 62 11.41 3.46 5.34
C LEU A 62 11.62 3.28 6.85
N GLY A 63 11.68 2.04 7.34
CA GLY A 63 11.90 1.75 8.77
C GLY A 63 10.61 1.59 9.59
N LEU A 64 9.44 1.61 8.94
CA LEU A 64 8.16 1.39 9.60
C LEU A 64 7.82 -0.08 9.87
N GLU A 65 8.64 -1.02 9.40
CA GLU A 65 8.36 -2.46 9.44
C GLU A 65 8.08 -2.94 10.86
N GLU A 66 8.90 -2.55 11.84
CA GLU A 66 8.72 -2.94 13.24
C GLU A 66 7.42 -2.41 13.83
N ARG A 67 7.08 -1.17 13.50
CA ARG A 67 5.85 -0.53 13.98
C ARG A 67 4.62 -1.17 13.33
N LEU A 68 4.69 -1.49 12.04
CA LEU A 68 3.63 -2.16 11.29
C LEU A 68 3.37 -3.57 11.84
N MET A 69 4.39 -4.28 12.33
CA MET A 69 4.21 -5.58 13.00
C MET A 69 3.33 -5.50 14.27
N THR A 70 3.25 -4.33 14.92
CA THR A 70 2.40 -4.14 16.11
C THR A 70 0.90 -4.10 15.81
N LEU A 71 0.51 -3.89 14.55
CA LEU A 71 -0.89 -3.75 14.14
C LEU A 71 -1.66 -5.09 14.19
N GLY A 72 -0.96 -6.22 14.27
CA GLY A 72 -1.57 -7.55 14.30
C GLY A 72 -2.31 -7.95 13.02
N GLN A 73 -2.22 -7.13 11.96
CA GLN A 73 -2.74 -7.43 10.62
C GLN A 73 -1.60 -7.87 9.70
N PRO A 74 -1.87 -8.72 8.69
CA PRO A 74 -0.88 -9.05 7.67
C PRO A 74 -0.45 -7.79 6.90
N VAL A 75 0.87 -7.59 6.79
CA VAL A 75 1.47 -6.48 6.04
C VAL A 75 2.36 -7.08 4.97
N THR A 76 2.29 -6.53 3.75
CA THR A 76 3.13 -6.93 2.62
C THR A 76 3.81 -5.70 2.04
N TRP A 77 5.13 -5.75 1.93
CA TRP A 77 5.91 -4.70 1.27
C TRP A 77 5.81 -4.84 -0.25
N LEU A 78 5.20 -3.85 -0.91
CA LEU A 78 5.00 -3.92 -2.37
C LEU A 78 6.22 -3.42 -3.16
N GLY A 79 6.93 -2.42 -2.66
CA GLY A 79 7.95 -1.72 -3.44
C GLY A 79 8.25 -0.32 -2.91
N HIS A 80 8.91 0.50 -3.73
CA HIS A 80 9.21 1.89 -3.42
C HIS A 80 8.97 2.79 -4.64
N TRP A 81 8.82 4.09 -4.39
CA TRP A 81 8.74 5.10 -5.44
C TRP A 81 10.13 5.50 -5.94
N GLN A 82 10.21 5.96 -7.19
CA GLN A 82 11.36 6.61 -7.82
C GLN A 82 10.94 7.94 -8.43
#